data_AF-L8H913-F1
#
_entry.id   AF-L8H913-F1
#
_cell.length_a   1.000
_cell.length_b   1.000
_cell.length_c   1.000
_cell.angle_alpha   90.00
_cell.angle_beta   90.00
_cell.angle_gamma   90.00
#
_symmetry.space_group_name_H-M   'P 1'
#
loop_
_entity.id
_entity.type
_entity.pdbx_description
1 polymer ?
#
loop_
_entity_poly.entity_id
_entity_poly.type
_entity_poly.pdbx_seq_one_letter_code
_entity_poly.pdbx_strand_id
1 'polypeptide(L)'
;MFYSNVWAVLYMGAGVLVTGETVPATLFTIRHPEIVWYIFLFGVCSGLGQFFIYYTLQHFGSLVLTVATTTRKFFTILASVLWFGHALSLTKWFAVGLVFAGLSIEILGKYVDDYLARAPASAKPKPSADSIKKAKTAKKAKKVQ
;
A
#
# COMPACT_ATOMS: atom_id res chain seq x y z
N MET A 1 -5.16 0.39 13.52
CA MET A 1 -5.50 -1.00 13.89
C MET A 1 -6.98 -1.22 14.00
N PHE A 2 -7.62 -0.81 15.11
CA PHE A 2 -9.04 -1.14 15.31
C PHE A 2 -9.94 -0.56 14.21
N TYR A 3 -9.85 0.76 13.96
CA TYR A 3 -10.65 1.41 12.92
C TYR A 3 -10.41 0.85 11.52
N SER A 4 -9.15 0.56 11.14
CA SER A 4 -8.87 -0.04 9.83
C SER A 4 -9.47 -1.43 9.68
N ASN A 5 -9.47 -2.22 10.76
CA ASN A 5 -9.96 -3.58 10.73
C ASN A 5 -11.50 -3.60 10.73
N VAL A 6 -12.15 -2.66 11.42
CA VAL A 6 -13.61 -2.47 11.35
C VAL A 6 -14.03 -2.13 9.93
N TRP A 7 -13.39 -1.16 9.29
CA TRP A 7 -13.69 -0.81 7.89
C TRP A 7 -13.42 -1.97 6.93
N ALA A 8 -12.34 -2.72 7.13
CA ALA A 8 -12.03 -3.90 6.32
C ALA A 8 -13.09 -5.00 6.48
N VAL A 9 -13.55 -5.27 7.70
CA VAL A 9 -14.62 -6.25 7.96
C VAL A 9 -15.94 -5.80 7.34
N LEU A 10 -16.30 -4.52 7.43
CA LEU A 10 -17.52 -4.01 6.80
C LEU A 10 -17.46 -4.14 5.28
N TYR A 11 -16.35 -3.74 4.66
CA TYR A 11 -16.17 -3.82 3.21
C TYR A 11 -16.15 -5.27 2.72
N MET A 12 -15.34 -6.13 3.33
CA MET A 12 -15.23 -7.55 2.95
C MET A 12 -16.52 -8.31 3.28
N GLY A 13 -17.17 -8.00 4.40
CA GLY A 13 -18.45 -8.58 4.80
C GLY A 13 -19.54 -8.26 3.80
N ALA A 14 -19.68 -6.99 3.40
CA ALA A 14 -20.60 -6.60 2.33
C ALA A 14 -20.29 -7.31 1.01
N GLY A 15 -19.01 -7.41 0.63
CA GLY A 15 -18.58 -8.13 -0.57
C GLY A 15 -19.00 -9.61 -0.56
N VAL A 16 -18.78 -10.30 0.56
CA VAL A 16 -19.15 -11.72 0.72
C VAL A 16 -20.68 -11.92 0.76
N LEU A 17 -21.43 -10.97 1.30
CA LEU A 17 -22.90 -11.01 1.26
C LEU A 17 -23.44 -10.85 -0.17
N VAL A 18 -22.79 -10.02 -0.99
CA VAL A 18 -23.17 -9.83 -2.40
C VAL A 18 -22.83 -11.06 -3.25
N THR A 19 -21.68 -11.70 -3.01
CA THR A 19 -21.27 -12.88 -3.79
C THR A 19 -21.94 -14.16 -3.34
N GLY A 20 -22.43 -14.25 -2.10
CA GLY A 20 -23.08 -15.45 -1.56
C GLY A 20 -22.13 -16.62 -1.25
N GLU A 21 -20.81 -16.39 -1.34
CA GLU A 21 -19.77 -17.42 -1.20
C GLU A 21 -19.62 -17.94 0.24
N THR A 22 -20.31 -17.34 1.21
CA THR A 22 -20.20 -17.73 2.64
C THR A 22 -20.70 -19.16 2.89
N VAL A 23 -21.79 -19.55 2.22
CA VAL A 23 -22.39 -20.89 2.36
C VAL A 23 -21.47 -21.98 1.80
N PRO A 24 -21.00 -21.91 0.53
CA PRO A 24 -20.08 -22.91 0.00
C PRO A 24 -18.75 -22.95 0.76
N ALA A 25 -18.19 -21.81 1.18
CA ALA A 25 -16.97 -21.76 1.99
C ALA A 25 -17.14 -22.48 3.35
N THR A 26 -18.29 -22.31 4.00
CA THR A 26 -18.58 -22.97 5.28
C THR A 26 -18.72 -24.49 5.09
N LEU A 27 -19.46 -24.93 4.06
CA LEU A 27 -19.60 -26.35 3.75
C LEU A 27 -18.26 -27.01 3.41
N PHE A 28 -17.39 -26.31 2.68
CA PHE A 28 -16.04 -26.77 2.38
C PHE A 28 -15.20 -26.93 3.65
N THR A 29 -15.29 -25.97 4.58
CA THR A 29 -14.56 -26.01 5.86
C THR A 29 -15.04 -27.15 6.76
N ILE A 30 -16.35 -27.47 6.76
CA ILE A 30 -16.90 -28.62 7.49
C ILE A 30 -16.43 -29.94 6.89
N ARG A 31 -16.34 -30.02 5.55
CA ARG A 31 -15.87 -31.22 4.84
C ARG A 31 -14.35 -31.45 5.00
N HIS A 32 -13.59 -30.38 5.23
CA HIS A 32 -12.13 -30.40 5.39
C HIS A 32 -11.70 -29.65 6.66
N PRO A 33 -11.90 -30.24 7.85
CA PRO A 33 -11.63 -29.58 9.13
C PRO A 33 -10.15 -29.21 9.33
N GLU A 34 -9.22 -29.89 8.64
CA GLU A 34 -7.79 -29.56 8.63
C GLU A 34 -7.52 -28.11 8.16
N ILE A 35 -8.40 -27.56 7.32
CA ILE A 35 -8.24 -26.21 6.77
C ILE A 35 -8.47 -25.12 7.81
N VAL A 36 -9.25 -25.41 8.87
CA VAL A 36 -9.45 -24.49 9.99
C VAL A 36 -8.11 -24.14 10.63
N TRP A 37 -7.19 -25.10 10.74
CA TRP A 37 -5.86 -24.86 11.28
C TRP A 37 -5.03 -23.94 10.38
N TYR A 38 -5.07 -24.14 9.06
CA TYR A 38 -4.40 -23.25 8.11
C TYR A 38 -4.98 -21.84 8.11
N ILE A 39 -6.31 -21.69 8.19
CA ILE A 39 -6.99 -20.39 8.31
C ILE A 39 -6.58 -19.69 9.60
N PHE A 40 -6.54 -20.42 10.71
CA PHE A 40 -6.13 -19.89 12.01
C PHE A 40 -4.68 -19.39 11.98
N LEU A 41 -3.74 -20.22 11.51
CA LEU A 41 -2.34 -19.83 11.37
C LEU A 41 -2.16 -18.65 10.41
N PHE A 42 -2.89 -18.64 9.30
CA PHE A 42 -2.92 -17.51 8.37
C PHE A 42 -3.41 -16.24 9.06
N GLY A 43 -4.46 -16.33 9.88
CA GLY A 43 -4.98 -15.23 10.68
C GLY A 43 -3.98 -14.69 11.69
N VAL A 44 -3.31 -15.57 12.45
CA VAL A 44 -2.26 -15.19 13.41
C VAL A 44 -1.09 -14.51 12.71
N CYS A 45 -0.59 -15.10 11.62
CA CYS A 45 0.49 -14.53 10.81
C CYS A 45 0.09 -13.17 10.21
N SER A 46 -1.13 -13.04 9.70
CA SER A 46 -1.68 -11.78 9.17
C SER A 46 -1.78 -10.72 10.25
N GLY A 47 -2.26 -11.07 11.46
CA GLY A 47 -2.31 -10.17 12.61
C GLY A 47 -0.92 -9.66 13.01
N LEU A 48 0.07 -10.56 13.11
CA LEU A 48 1.46 -10.19 13.39
C LEU A 48 2.04 -9.27 12.28
N GLY A 49 1.78 -9.58 11.02
CA GLY A 49 2.19 -8.76 9.89
C GLY A 49 1.58 -7.35 9.93
N GLN A 50 0.31 -7.24 10.30
CA GLN A 50 -0.35 -5.94 10.50
C GLN A 50 0.33 -5.14 11.61
N PHE A 51 0.64 -5.76 12.76
CA PHE A 51 1.40 -5.09 13.83
C PHE A 51 2.72 -4.52 13.32
N PHE A 52 3.50 -5.30 12.56
CA PHE A 52 4.77 -4.84 12.00
C PHE A 52 4.61 -3.68 11.01
N ILE A 53 3.58 -3.72 10.16
CA ILE A 53 3.27 -2.66 9.19
C ILE A 53 3.02 -1.33 9.89
N TYR A 54 2.16 -1.34 10.91
CA TYR A 54 1.87 -0.12 11.66
C TYR A 54 3.03 0.35 12.52
N TYR A 55 3.77 -0.57 13.14
CA TYR A 55 4.98 -0.21 13.87
C TYR A 55 5.96 0.53 12.97
N THR A 56 6.20 -0.02 11.77
CA THR A 56 7.07 0.61 10.77
C THR A 56 6.51 1.95 10.30
N LEU A 57 5.20 2.04 10.06
CA LEU A 57 4.54 3.27 9.65
C LEU A 57 4.68 4.40 10.68
N GLN A 58 4.55 4.08 11.97
CA GLN A 58 4.61 5.05 13.06
C GLN A 58 6.05 5.52 13.32
N HIS A 59 7.04 4.64 13.23
CA HIS A 59 8.44 4.98 13.55
C HIS A 59 9.25 5.50 12.36
N PHE A 60 9.05 4.94 11.17
CA PHE A 60 9.83 5.26 9.97
C PHE A 60 9.01 6.00 8.90
N GLY A 61 7.73 6.21 9.15
CA GLY A 61 6.83 6.89 8.22
C GLY A 61 6.37 6.02 7.06
N SER A 62 5.49 6.59 6.23
CA SER A 62 4.88 5.87 5.10
C SER A 62 5.86 5.52 3.98
N LEU A 63 6.94 6.31 3.78
CA LEU A 63 7.90 6.04 2.70
C LEU A 63 8.61 4.70 2.90
N VAL A 64 9.15 4.47 4.10
CA VAL A 64 9.88 3.23 4.40
C VAL A 64 8.97 2.01 4.29
N LEU A 65 7.71 2.14 4.71
CA LEU A 65 6.73 1.07 4.52
C LEU A 65 6.47 0.78 3.03
N THR A 66 6.31 1.81 2.21
CA THR A 66 6.11 1.63 0.76
C THR A 66 7.33 0.94 0.13
N VAL A 67 8.54 1.40 0.43
CA VAL A 67 9.78 0.78 -0.09
C VAL A 67 9.89 -0.67 0.38
N ALA A 68 9.71 -0.95 1.67
CA ALA A 68 9.81 -2.31 2.20
C ALA A 68 8.80 -3.28 1.56
N THR A 69 7.55 -2.84 1.37
CA THR A 69 6.51 -3.69 0.77
C THR A 69 6.69 -3.89 -0.73
N THR A 70 7.16 -2.88 -1.47
CA THR A 70 7.43 -3.00 -2.91
C THR A 70 8.66 -3.87 -3.17
N THR A 71 9.73 -3.71 -2.38
CA THR A 71 10.91 -4.58 -2.43
C THR A 71 10.52 -6.03 -2.16
N ARG A 72 9.71 -6.30 -1.13
CA ARG A 72 9.21 -7.66 -0.86
C ARG A 72 8.41 -8.23 -2.04
N LYS A 73 7.46 -7.46 -2.59
CA LYS A 73 6.66 -7.87 -3.75
C LYS A 73 7.55 -8.15 -4.97
N PHE A 74 8.55 -7.31 -5.21
CA PHE A 74 9.50 -7.45 -6.30
C PHE A 74 10.29 -8.76 -6.18
N PHE A 75 10.83 -9.07 -5.00
CA PHE A 75 11.55 -10.33 -4.77
C PHE A 75 10.63 -11.55 -4.94
N THR A 76 9.38 -11.49 -4.48
CA THR A 76 8.42 -12.59 -4.70
C THR A 76 8.14 -12.79 -6.19
N ILE A 77 7.99 -11.70 -6.96
CA ILE A 77 7.81 -11.77 -8.41
C ILE A 77 9.05 -12.39 -9.08
N LEU A 78 10.25 -11.95 -8.69
CA LEU A 78 11.50 -12.48 -9.23
C LEU A 78 11.65 -13.98 -8.93
N ALA A 79 11.41 -14.39 -7.67
CA ALA A 79 11.43 -15.79 -7.27
C ALA A 79 10.40 -16.63 -8.05
N SER A 80 9.19 -16.11 -8.27
CA SER A 80 8.17 -16.75 -9.09
C SER A 80 8.67 -16.95 -10.52
N VAL A 81 9.28 -15.95 -11.14
CA VAL A 81 9.80 -16.06 -12.52
C VAL A 81 10.90 -17.11 -12.62
N LEU A 82 11.85 -17.11 -11.67
CA LEU A 82 12.95 -18.06 -11.63
C LEU A 82 12.44 -19.50 -11.46
N TRP A 83 11.45 -19.69 -10.59
CA TRP A 83 10.87 -21.01 -10.32
C TRP A 83 10.06 -21.57 -11.50
N PHE A 84 9.26 -20.72 -12.17
CA PHE A 84 8.42 -21.15 -13.30
C PHE A 84 9.19 -21.27 -14.63
N GLY A 85 10.48 -20.91 -14.69
CA GLY A 85 11.36 -21.17 -15.84
C GLY A 85 10.97 -20.49 -17.16
N HIS A 86 9.97 -19.61 -17.17
CA HIS A 86 9.55 -18.92 -18.38
C HIS A 86 10.53 -17.80 -18.71
N ALA A 87 11.10 -17.82 -19.92
CA ALA A 87 11.87 -16.69 -20.45
C ALA A 87 11.10 -15.39 -20.21
N LEU A 88 11.74 -14.44 -19.52
CA LEU A 88 11.18 -13.13 -19.26
C LEU A 88 11.03 -12.41 -20.61
N SER A 89 9.82 -12.46 -21.19
CA SER A 89 9.46 -11.63 -22.33
C SER A 89 9.77 -10.15 -22.03
N LEU A 90 10.12 -9.38 -23.06
CA LEU A 90 10.43 -7.95 -22.98
C LEU A 90 9.41 -7.14 -22.17
N THR A 91 8.12 -7.53 -22.22
CA THR A 91 7.04 -6.90 -21.44
C THR A 91 7.23 -7.03 -19.93
N LYS A 92 7.78 -8.15 -19.44
CA LYS A 92 8.04 -8.35 -18.00
C LYS A 92 9.25 -7.53 -17.55
N TRP A 93 10.28 -7.43 -18.39
CA TRP A 93 11.41 -6.52 -18.14
C TRP A 93 10.98 -5.06 -18.12
N PHE A 94 10.06 -4.66 -19.00
CA PHE A 94 9.46 -3.33 -18.97
C PHE A 94 8.69 -3.09 -17.65
N ALA A 95 7.92 -4.06 -17.16
CA ALA A 95 7.23 -3.96 -15.88
C ALA A 95 8.21 -3.82 -14.69
N VAL A 96 9.34 -4.54 -14.71
CA VAL A 96 10.42 -4.38 -13.72
C VAL A 96 10.97 -2.97 -13.76
N GLY A 97 11.29 -2.44 -14.94
CA GLY A 97 11.77 -1.07 -15.11
C GLY A 97 10.76 -0.03 -14.60
N LEU A 98 9.48 -0.22 -14.87
CA LEU A 98 8.40 0.67 -14.41
C LEU A 98 8.27 0.68 -12.88
N VAL A 99 8.41 -0.47 -12.21
CA VAL A 99 8.38 -0.55 -10.74
C VAL A 99 9.54 0.21 -10.12
N PHE A 100 10.77 0.04 -10.63
CA PHE A 100 11.93 0.78 -10.14
C PHE A 100 11.85 2.28 -10.43
N ALA A 101 11.35 2.67 -11.61
CA ALA A 101 11.11 4.08 -11.94
C ALA A 101 10.10 4.72 -10.99
N GLY A 102 8.94 4.06 -10.77
CA GLY A 102 7.92 4.54 -9.83
C GLY A 102 8.44 4.69 -8.41
N LEU A 103 9.19 3.70 -7.92
CA LEU A 103 9.81 3.75 -6.60
C LEU A 103 10.83 4.89 -6.48
N SER A 104 11.66 5.08 -7.51
CA SER A 104 12.68 6.13 -7.56
C SER A 104 12.05 7.52 -7.55
N ILE A 105 10.96 7.73 -8.30
CA ILE A 105 10.21 8.99 -8.32
C ILE A 105 9.59 9.28 -6.95
N GLU A 106 9.00 8.28 -6.29
CA GLU A 106 8.41 8.47 -4.96
C GLU A 106 9.46 8.84 -3.90
N ILE A 107 10.63 8.18 -3.94
CA ILE A 107 11.75 8.48 -3.04
C ILE A 107 12.27 9.89 -3.30
N LEU A 108 12.48 10.28 -4.57
CA LEU A 108 12.96 11.61 -4.93
C LEU A 108 11.96 12.70 -4.52
N GLY A 109 10.65 12.48 -4.74
CA GLY A 109 9.61 13.42 -4.35
C GLY A 109 9.63 13.72 -2.85
N LYS A 110 9.65 12.68 -2.02
CA LYS A 110 9.72 12.84 -0.57
C LYS A 110 11.07 13.41 -0.10
N TYR A 111 12.18 13.05 -0.73
CA TYR A 111 13.48 13.64 -0.43
C TYR A 111 13.50 15.14 -0.71
N VAL A 112 12.91 15.57 -1.82
CA VAL A 112 12.75 16.99 -2.16
C VAL A 112 11.84 17.69 -1.15
N ASP A 113 10.68 17.12 -0.83
CA ASP A 113 9.76 17.71 0.15
C ASP A 113 10.42 17.89 1.53
N ASP A 114 11.17 16.89 2.01
CA ASP A 114 11.92 16.94 3.27
C ASP A 114 13.07 17.97 3.21
N TYR A 115 13.77 18.07 2.08
CA TYR A 115 14.80 19.08 1.85
C TYR A 115 14.21 20.49 1.89
N LEU A 116 13.08 20.71 1.22
CA LEU A 116 12.38 22.00 1.18
C LEU A 116 11.80 22.40 2.55
N ALA A 117 11.39 21.42 3.35
CA ALA A 117 10.93 21.65 4.72
C ALA A 117 12.06 22.13 5.63
N ARG A 118 13.29 21.63 5.44
CA ARG A 118 14.49 21.99 6.23
C ARG A 118 15.32 23.14 5.64
N ALA A 119 15.08 23.54 4.39
CA ALA A 119 15.86 24.57 3.72
C ALA A 119 15.65 25.99 4.32
N PRO A 120 16.71 26.82 4.40
CA PRO A 120 16.59 28.22 4.81
C PRO A 120 15.70 28.99 3.81
N ALA A 121 15.07 30.09 4.27
CA ALA A 121 14.02 30.80 3.54
C ALA A 121 14.40 31.26 2.12
N SER A 122 15.70 31.37 1.81
CA SER A 122 16.25 31.74 0.50
C SER A 122 16.26 30.62 -0.55
N ALA A 123 16.08 29.34 -0.15
CA ALA A 123 16.15 28.17 -1.04
C ALA A 123 14.78 27.49 -1.29
N LYS A 124 13.70 28.00 -0.69
CA LYS A 124 12.34 27.49 -0.95
C LYS A 124 11.91 27.89 -2.38
N PRO A 125 11.47 26.93 -3.24
CA PRO A 125 11.04 27.24 -4.59
C PRO A 125 9.84 28.18 -4.54
N LYS A 126 9.85 29.22 -5.39
CA LYS A 126 8.71 30.12 -5.53
C LYS A 126 7.45 29.29 -5.78
N PRO A 127 6.36 29.50 -5.04
CA PRO A 127 5.17 28.69 -5.19
C PRO A 127 4.69 28.74 -6.63
N SER A 128 4.56 27.56 -7.25
CA SER A 128 3.99 27.41 -8.60
C SER A 128 2.62 28.09 -8.65
N ALA A 129 2.31 28.82 -9.72
CA ALA A 129 1.11 29.61 -9.87
C ALA A 129 -0.19 28.83 -9.57
N ASP A 130 -0.18 27.51 -9.79
CA ASP A 130 -1.30 26.60 -9.50
C ASP A 130 -1.57 26.43 -8.00
N SER A 131 -0.52 26.38 -7.18
CA SER A 131 -0.64 26.31 -5.71
C SER A 131 -1.17 27.63 -5.12
N ILE A 132 -0.82 28.77 -5.71
CA ILE A 132 -1.37 30.09 -5.33
C ILE A 132 -2.85 30.19 -5.72
N LYS A 133 -3.24 29.69 -6.90
CA LYS A 133 -4.65 29.63 -7.30
C LYS A 133 -5.46 28.73 -6.36
N LYS A 134 -5.00 27.50 -6.07
CA LYS A 134 -5.68 26.60 -5.12
C LYS A 134 -5.82 27.22 -3.72
N ALA A 135 -4.77 27.87 -3.21
CA ALA A 135 -4.81 28.53 -1.90
C ALA A 135 -5.77 29.74 -1.87
N LYS A 136 -5.83 30.54 -2.95
CA LYS A 136 -6.77 31.66 -3.08
C LYS A 136 -8.23 31.17 -3.20
N THR A 137 -8.48 30.11 -3.96
CA THR A 137 -9.82 29.52 -4.10
C THR A 137 -10.29 28.90 -2.78
N ALA A 138 -9.40 28.18 -2.07
CA ALA A 138 -9.71 27.61 -0.76
C ALA A 138 -9.98 28.69 0.30
N LYS A 139 -9.21 29.79 0.32
CA LYS A 139 -9.48 30.93 1.22
C LYS A 139 -10.78 31.66 0.88
N LYS A 140 -11.16 31.75 -0.41
CA LYS A 140 -12.42 32.39 -0.82
C LYS A 140 -13.63 31.54 -0.42
N ALA A 141 -13.55 30.21 -0.56
CA ALA A 141 -14.62 29.30 -0.11
C ALA A 141 -14.84 29.36 1.41
N LYS A 142 -13.76 29.53 2.19
CA LYS A 142 -13.82 29.58 3.67
C LYS A 142 -14.20 30.94 4.25
N LYS A 143 -14.36 31.98 3.41
CA LYS A 143 -14.77 33.34 3.83
C LYS A 143 -16.23 33.66 3.47
N VAL A 144 -16.91 32.75 2.77
CA VAL A 144 -18.31 32.86 2.36
C VAL A 144 -19.21 31.95 3.22
N GLN A 145 -18.61 31.04 4.00
CA GLN A 145 -19.22 30.39 5.17
C GLN A 145 -18.83 31.15 6.43
#